data_AF-A0A1F9KLC9-F1
#
_entry.id   AF-A0A1F9KLC9-F1
#
_cell.length_a   1.000
_cell.length_b   1.000
_cell.length_c   1.000
_cell.angle_alpha   90.00
_cell.angle_beta   90.00
_cell.angle_gamma   90.00
#
_symmetry.space_group_name_H-M   'P 1'
#
loop_
_entity.id
_entity.type
_entity.pdbx_description
1 polymer ?
#
loop_
_entity_poly.entity_id
_entity_poly.type
_entity_poly.pdbx_seq_one_letter_code
_entity_poly.pdbx_strand_id
1 'polypeptide(L)'
;MEEDSPRIQLIRERFPSRLLEAHAVRGEETVLIRPEGVAEFFRFLKEKPGLDFDFLTDITAVDYLGKKEPRFEVVYHLRSTQWNHRLRVKAPVGGDNPEVDSLTPLWPGADWLEREVWDMYGIRFRGHPNLKRILLYEEFKGHPLRKDYPVNQRQPLVPERPLDGTFVDHRSDNKLAQLKQRWGR
;
A
#
# COMPACT_ATOMS: atom_id res chain seq x y z
N MET A 1 -19.85 19.97 -13.73
CA MET A 1 -19.00 20.45 -12.63
C MET A 1 -19.30 19.53 -11.46
N GLU A 2 -18.36 18.67 -11.10
CA GLU A 2 -18.54 17.69 -10.02
C GLU A 2 -18.54 18.49 -8.71
N GLU A 3 -19.72 18.65 -8.09
CA GLU A 3 -19.84 19.35 -6.81
C GLU A 3 -18.96 18.64 -5.78
N ASP A 4 -18.03 19.39 -5.17
CA ASP A 4 -17.21 18.87 -4.07
C ASP A 4 -18.14 18.34 -2.98
N SER A 5 -18.02 17.05 -2.68
CA SER A 5 -18.80 16.39 -1.64
C SER A 5 -18.75 17.16 -0.31
N PRO A 6 -19.87 17.24 0.45
CA PRO A 6 -19.89 17.94 1.74
C PRO A 6 -18.86 17.38 2.73
N ARG A 7 -18.47 16.10 2.60
CA ARG A 7 -17.42 15.48 3.42
C ARG A 7 -16.03 16.01 3.09
N ILE A 8 -15.75 16.20 1.80
CA ILE A 8 -14.48 16.77 1.33
C ILE A 8 -14.36 18.22 1.82
N GLN A 9 -15.45 18.98 1.80
CA GLN A 9 -15.48 20.35 2.34
C GLN A 9 -15.18 20.37 3.83
N LEU A 10 -15.83 19.50 4.62
CA LEU A 10 -15.57 19.38 6.05
C LEU A 10 -14.10 19.01 6.36
N ILE A 11 -13.51 18.11 5.57
CA ILE A 11 -12.11 17.72 5.71
C ILE A 11 -11.19 18.90 5.37
N ARG A 12 -11.48 19.65 4.31
CA ARG A 12 -10.74 20.86 3.90
C ARG A 12 -10.74 21.91 5.01
N GLU A 13 -11.88 22.15 5.64
CA GLU A 13 -12.02 23.14 6.72
C GLU A 13 -11.23 22.73 7.98
N ARG A 14 -11.24 21.44 8.33
CA ARG A 14 -10.58 20.95 9.56
C ARG A 14 -9.07 20.80 9.39
N PHE A 15 -8.60 20.37 8.22
CA PHE A 15 -7.19 20.04 7.98
C PHE A 15 -6.60 20.74 6.74
N PRO A 16 -6.67 22.07 6.63
CA PRO A 16 -6.26 22.79 5.43
C PRO A 16 -4.76 22.63 5.12
N SER A 17 -3.91 22.48 6.14
CA SER A 17 -2.45 22.36 5.98
C SER A 17 -1.97 20.95 5.70
N ARG A 18 -2.80 19.92 5.97
CA ARG A 18 -2.45 18.51 5.76
C ARG A 18 -3.03 17.96 4.46
N LEU A 19 -4.09 18.57 3.96
CA LEU A 19 -4.71 18.18 2.71
C LEU A 19 -3.86 18.65 1.53
N LEU A 20 -3.39 17.71 0.72
CA LEU A 20 -2.65 18.02 -0.51
C LEU A 20 -3.62 18.11 -1.70
N GLU A 21 -4.56 17.18 -1.77
CA GLU A 21 -5.54 17.10 -2.85
C GLU A 21 -6.82 16.44 -2.31
N ALA A 22 -7.97 16.83 -2.85
CA ALA A 22 -9.20 16.10 -2.63
C ALA A 22 -10.11 16.24 -3.84
N HIS A 23 -10.61 15.13 -4.34
CA HIS A 23 -11.53 15.07 -5.46
C HIS A 23 -12.56 13.96 -5.26
N ALA A 24 -13.73 14.14 -5.86
CA ALA A 24 -14.74 13.09 -5.98
C ALA A 24 -14.88 12.78 -7.46
N VAL A 25 -14.72 11.50 -7.83
CA VAL A 25 -14.87 11.05 -9.22
C VAL A 25 -15.80 9.85 -9.23
N ARG A 26 -16.90 9.93 -9.99
CA ARG A 26 -17.86 8.80 -10.16
C ARG A 26 -18.39 8.24 -8.84
N GLY A 27 -18.59 9.11 -7.84
CA GLY A 27 -19.08 8.72 -6.52
C GLY A 27 -18.02 8.14 -5.58
N GLU A 28 -16.74 8.16 -5.98
CA GLU A 28 -15.62 7.78 -5.12
C GLU A 28 -14.88 9.03 -4.65
N GLU A 29 -14.95 9.29 -3.35
CA GLU A 29 -14.22 10.38 -2.70
C GLU A 29 -12.80 9.92 -2.41
N THR A 30 -11.82 10.67 -2.92
CA THR A 30 -10.40 10.42 -2.70
C THR A 30 -9.73 11.66 -2.12
N VAL A 31 -8.96 11.44 -1.08
CA VAL A 31 -8.27 12.48 -0.35
C VAL A 31 -6.78 12.13 -0.24
N LEU A 32 -5.91 13.04 -0.65
CA LEU A 32 -4.47 12.94 -0.49
C LEU A 32 -4.04 13.80 0.70
N ILE A 33 -3.46 13.16 1.72
CA ILE A 33 -2.98 13.82 2.94
C ILE A 33 -1.47 13.71 3.06
N ARG A 34 -0.88 14.64 3.81
CA ARG A 34 0.50 14.51 4.29
C ARG A 34 0.62 13.35 5.30
N PRO A 35 1.75 12.62 5.32
CA PRO A 35 1.96 11.50 6.24
C PRO A 35 2.11 11.94 7.71
N GLU A 36 2.42 13.22 7.98
CA GLU A 36 2.51 13.72 9.36
C GLU A 36 1.13 13.85 10.01
N GLY A 37 0.94 13.19 11.16
CA GLY A 37 -0.31 13.27 11.93
C GLY A 37 -1.46 12.46 11.33
N VAL A 38 -1.14 11.39 10.59
CA VAL A 38 -2.10 10.43 10.04
C VAL A 38 -3.03 9.90 11.12
N ALA A 39 -2.51 9.49 12.29
CA ALA A 39 -3.35 8.95 13.36
C ALA A 39 -4.44 9.93 13.85
N GLU A 40 -4.15 11.22 13.93
CA GLU A 40 -5.12 12.25 14.33
C GLU A 40 -6.21 12.44 13.25
N PHE A 41 -5.80 12.44 11.97
CA PHE A 41 -6.73 12.55 10.85
C PHE A 41 -7.72 11.39 10.83
N PHE A 42 -7.24 10.16 10.97
CA PHE A 42 -8.09 8.98 11.00
C PHE A 42 -8.97 8.91 12.25
N ARG A 43 -8.48 9.39 13.41
CA ARG A 43 -9.30 9.52 14.61
C ARG A 43 -10.48 10.45 14.38
N PHE A 44 -10.25 11.61 13.75
CA PHE A 44 -11.32 12.53 13.39
C PHE A 44 -12.36 11.89 12.47
N LEU A 45 -11.91 11.16 11.43
CA LEU A 45 -12.82 10.46 10.52
C LEU A 45 -13.70 9.43 11.24
N LYS A 46 -13.15 8.75 12.24
CA LYS A 46 -13.88 7.74 13.02
C LYS A 46 -14.86 8.35 14.03
N GLU A 47 -14.44 9.40 14.75
CA GLU A 47 -15.17 9.94 15.91
C GLU A 47 -16.15 11.07 15.56
N LYS A 48 -16.01 11.72 14.41
CA LYS A 48 -16.86 12.85 14.02
C LYS A 48 -18.26 12.35 13.63
N PRO A 49 -19.33 12.80 14.35
CA PRO A 49 -20.69 12.47 13.97
C PRO A 49 -21.01 12.96 12.56
N GLY A 50 -21.63 12.09 11.75
CA GLY A 50 -21.94 12.35 10.34
C GLY A 50 -20.86 11.90 9.36
N LEU A 51 -19.65 11.53 9.84
CA LEU A 51 -18.67 10.78 9.07
C LEU A 51 -18.70 9.31 9.46
N ASP A 52 -18.55 9.03 10.76
CA ASP A 52 -18.70 7.72 11.39
C ASP A 52 -18.06 6.58 10.56
N PHE A 53 -16.80 6.75 10.19
CA PHE A 53 -16.03 5.72 9.47
C PHE A 53 -15.64 4.59 10.43
N ASP A 54 -16.57 3.70 10.69
CA ASP A 54 -16.45 2.60 11.63
C ASP A 54 -15.73 1.37 11.04
N PHE A 55 -15.72 1.23 9.71
CA PHE A 55 -15.17 0.07 9.03
C PHE A 55 -13.93 0.40 8.16
N LEU A 56 -12.76 -0.06 8.60
CA LEU A 56 -11.56 -0.10 7.78
C LEU A 56 -11.65 -1.28 6.82
N THR A 57 -11.77 -0.99 5.52
CA THR A 57 -11.94 -2.01 4.49
C THR A 57 -10.60 -2.60 4.07
N ASP A 58 -9.59 -1.75 3.85
CA ASP A 58 -8.31 -2.20 3.32
C ASP A 58 -7.20 -1.17 3.59
N ILE A 59 -5.96 -1.64 3.69
CA ILE A 59 -4.74 -0.84 3.71
C ILE A 59 -3.77 -1.48 2.72
N THR A 60 -3.41 -0.73 1.68
CA THR A 60 -2.47 -1.18 0.67
C THR A 60 -1.40 -0.11 0.44
N ALA A 61 -0.38 -0.44 -0.32
CA ALA A 61 0.59 0.55 -0.79
C ALA A 61 0.79 0.44 -2.29
N VAL A 62 1.20 1.54 -2.90
CA VAL A 62 1.55 1.65 -4.31
C VAL A 62 2.99 2.14 -4.41
N ASP A 63 3.79 1.43 -5.20
CA ASP A 63 5.16 1.83 -5.53
C ASP A 63 5.20 2.55 -6.88
N TYR A 64 5.55 3.84 -6.84
CA TYR A 64 5.68 4.73 -8.00
C TYR A 64 7.14 4.94 -8.45
N LEU A 65 8.02 3.95 -8.24
CA LEU A 65 9.42 4.00 -8.71
C LEU A 65 9.56 4.62 -10.11
N GLY A 66 10.29 5.74 -10.19
CA GLY A 66 10.58 6.47 -11.44
C GLY A 66 9.42 7.30 -12.01
N LYS A 67 8.29 7.44 -11.30
CA LYS A 67 7.11 8.20 -11.75
C LYS A 67 6.73 9.37 -10.85
N LYS A 68 6.88 9.22 -9.53
CA LYS A 68 6.45 10.20 -8.53
C LYS A 68 7.41 10.17 -7.35
N GLU A 69 7.64 11.35 -6.77
CA GLU A 69 8.21 11.47 -5.42
C GLU A 69 7.18 12.13 -4.49
N PRO A 70 6.95 11.60 -3.28
CA PRO A 70 7.53 10.37 -2.69
C PRO A 70 7.23 9.06 -3.44
N ARG A 71 8.19 8.13 -3.45
CA ARG A 71 8.11 6.81 -4.12
C ARG A 71 6.90 5.98 -3.71
N PHE A 72 6.60 5.87 -2.42
CA PHE A 72 5.53 5.02 -1.93
C PHE A 72 4.28 5.85 -1.64
N GLU A 73 3.11 5.24 -1.80
CA GLU A 73 1.83 5.82 -1.39
C GLU A 73 1.02 4.77 -0.66
N VAL A 74 0.75 4.98 0.62
CA VAL A 74 -0.13 4.12 1.40
C VAL A 74 -1.56 4.56 1.15
N VAL A 75 -2.42 3.61 0.79
CA VAL A 75 -3.82 3.82 0.44
C VAL A 75 -4.69 3.12 1.46
N TYR A 76 -5.58 3.87 2.09
CA TYR A 76 -6.52 3.41 3.07
C TYR A 76 -7.92 3.49 2.49
N HIS A 77 -8.68 2.42 2.64
CA HIS A 77 -10.08 2.36 2.24
C HIS A 77 -10.96 2.30 3.48
N LEU A 78 -11.78 3.33 3.67
CA LEU A 78 -12.71 3.44 4.78
C LEU A 78 -14.15 3.37 4.28
N ARG A 79 -15.00 2.79 5.12
CA ARG A 79 -16.45 2.76 4.93
C ARG A 79 -17.14 3.16 6.23
N SER A 80 -18.19 3.97 6.09
CA SER A 80 -19.17 4.18 7.15
C SER A 80 -20.33 3.23 6.91
N THR A 81 -20.61 2.33 7.85
CA THR A 81 -21.74 1.41 7.75
C THR A 81 -23.07 2.12 8.01
N GLN A 82 -23.07 3.11 8.90
CA GLN A 82 -24.25 3.89 9.26
C GLN A 82 -24.75 4.75 8.11
N TRP A 83 -23.83 5.46 7.42
CA TRP A 83 -24.19 6.38 6.34
C TRP A 83 -23.95 5.80 4.94
N ASN A 84 -23.41 4.58 4.87
CA ASN A 84 -23.02 3.90 3.63
C ASN A 84 -22.08 4.73 2.74
N HIS A 85 -21.21 5.54 3.35
CA HIS A 85 -20.20 6.34 2.66
C HIS A 85 -18.90 5.57 2.50
N ARG A 86 -18.13 5.90 1.45
CA ARG A 86 -16.79 5.34 1.21
C ARG A 86 -15.82 6.49 1.01
N LEU A 87 -14.64 6.34 1.59
CA LEU A 87 -13.57 7.32 1.47
C LEU A 87 -12.25 6.60 1.23
N ARG A 88 -11.52 7.05 0.21
CA ARG A 88 -10.15 6.61 -0.06
C ARG A 88 -9.19 7.69 0.43
N VAL A 89 -8.31 7.33 1.36
CA VAL A 89 -7.28 8.23 1.85
C VAL A 89 -5.94 7.76 1.34
N LYS A 90 -5.14 8.66 0.80
CA LYS A 90 -3.81 8.39 0.26
C LYS A 90 -2.79 9.20 1.05
N ALA A 91 -1.74 8.55 1.51
CA ALA A 91 -0.61 9.18 2.19
C ALA A 91 0.67 8.85 1.41
N PRO A 92 1.30 9.83 0.73
CA PRO A 92 2.59 9.62 0.09
C PRO A 92 3.68 9.54 1.16
N VAL A 93 4.51 8.50 1.08
CA VAL A 93 5.57 8.17 2.04
C VAL A 93 6.89 8.04 1.27
N GLY A 94 7.91 8.73 1.76
CA GLY A 94 9.22 8.79 1.09
C GLY A 94 10.38 8.51 2.01
N GLY A 95 11.58 8.60 1.44
CA GLY A 95 12.85 8.40 2.13
C GLY A 95 13.36 6.96 2.08
N ASP A 96 14.57 6.78 2.61
CA ASP A 96 15.24 5.47 2.66
C ASP A 96 14.53 4.49 3.60
N ASN A 97 13.86 5.02 4.63
CA ASN A 97 13.06 4.28 5.61
C ASN A 97 11.63 4.85 5.67
N PRO A 98 10.73 4.45 4.75
CA PRO A 98 9.36 4.91 4.75
C PRO A 98 8.63 4.45 6.03
N GLU A 99 8.06 5.41 6.77
CA GLU A 99 7.37 5.16 8.04
C GLU A 99 6.07 5.97 8.12
N VAL A 100 5.01 5.37 8.66
CA VAL A 100 3.70 6.01 8.91
C VAL A 100 3.18 5.59 10.28
N ASP A 101 2.32 6.41 10.90
CA ASP A 101 1.64 6.01 12.14
C ASP A 101 0.69 4.83 11.93
N SER A 102 0.70 3.88 12.86
CA SER A 102 -0.20 2.73 12.87
C SER A 102 -1.64 3.15 13.23
N LEU A 103 -2.60 2.54 12.55
CA LEU A 103 -4.03 2.66 12.78
C LEU A 103 -4.58 1.53 13.66
N THR A 104 -3.75 0.57 14.11
CA THR A 104 -4.17 -0.52 15.00
C THR A 104 -4.89 -0.06 16.28
N PRO A 105 -4.53 1.08 16.92
CA PRO A 105 -5.27 1.55 18.09
C PRO A 105 -6.69 2.03 17.76
N LEU A 106 -6.95 2.40 16.50
CA LEU A 106 -8.25 2.85 16.02
C LEU A 106 -9.07 1.68 15.46
N TRP A 107 -8.48 0.85 14.60
CA TRP A 107 -9.13 -0.34 14.06
C TRP A 107 -8.25 -1.57 14.33
N PRO A 108 -8.69 -2.52 15.18
CA PRO A 108 -7.92 -3.74 15.44
C PRO A 108 -7.62 -4.56 14.17
N GLY A 109 -8.51 -4.50 13.17
CA GLY A 109 -8.30 -5.16 11.87
C GLY A 109 -7.12 -4.61 11.06
N ALA A 110 -6.59 -3.43 11.39
CA ALA A 110 -5.43 -2.86 10.72
C ALA A 110 -4.15 -3.69 10.95
N ASP A 111 -4.08 -4.52 12.01
CA ASP A 111 -2.87 -5.28 12.35
C ASP A 111 -2.40 -6.17 11.18
N TRP A 112 -3.33 -6.85 10.53
CA TRP A 112 -3.00 -7.76 9.43
C TRP A 112 -2.60 -7.00 8.17
N LEU A 113 -3.32 -5.93 7.86
CA LEU A 113 -3.12 -5.13 6.65
C LEU A 113 -1.82 -4.34 6.72
N GLU A 114 -1.49 -3.76 7.88
CA GLU A 114 -0.22 -3.05 8.09
C GLU A 114 0.98 -4.01 8.03
N ARG A 115 0.82 -5.23 8.55
CA ARG A 115 1.85 -6.29 8.41
C ARG A 115 2.03 -6.71 6.96
N GLU A 116 0.95 -6.85 6.19
CA GLU A 116 1.03 -7.16 4.76
C GLU A 116 1.78 -6.07 3.99
N VAL A 117 1.44 -4.80 4.23
CA VAL A 117 2.12 -3.67 3.60
C VAL A 117 3.61 -3.64 3.97
N TRP A 118 3.95 -3.92 5.22
CA TRP A 118 5.35 -4.04 5.63
C TRP A 118 6.06 -5.24 4.97
N ASP A 119 5.42 -6.39 4.90
CA ASP A 119 6.00 -7.61 4.32
C ASP A 119 6.27 -7.45 2.81
N MET A 120 5.32 -6.86 2.09
CA MET A 120 5.34 -6.71 0.64
C MET A 120 6.07 -5.48 0.12
N TYR A 121 5.99 -4.34 0.83
CA TYR A 121 6.55 -3.05 0.41
C TYR A 121 7.62 -2.51 1.37
N GLY A 122 7.77 -3.06 2.58
CA GLY A 122 8.77 -2.62 3.55
C GLY A 122 8.51 -1.27 4.18
N ILE A 123 7.25 -0.80 4.17
CA ILE A 123 6.84 0.43 4.85
C ILE A 123 6.58 0.11 6.32
N ARG A 124 7.21 0.86 7.23
CA ARG A 124 7.11 0.61 8.66
C ARG A 124 5.93 1.37 9.26
N PHE A 125 5.24 0.75 10.22
CA PHE A 125 4.15 1.38 10.96
C PHE A 125 4.57 1.67 12.40
N ARG A 126 4.59 2.95 12.77
CA ARG A 126 4.96 3.43 14.10
C ARG A 126 3.84 3.13 15.10
N GLY A 127 4.18 2.49 16.21
CA GLY A 127 3.20 2.13 17.24
C GLY A 127 2.42 0.83 16.96
N HIS A 128 2.75 0.10 15.90
CA HIS A 128 2.16 -1.21 15.63
C HIS A 128 2.61 -2.25 16.69
N PRO A 129 1.70 -3.06 17.26
CA PRO A 129 2.02 -3.97 18.38
C PRO A 129 2.93 -5.14 17.99
N ASN A 130 2.76 -5.71 16.79
CA ASN A 130 3.53 -6.88 16.34
C ASN A 130 3.85 -6.83 14.83
N LEU A 131 4.79 -5.97 14.43
CA LEU A 131 5.15 -5.83 13.02
C LEU A 131 6.12 -6.96 12.61
N LYS A 132 5.56 -8.08 12.15
CA LYS A 132 6.27 -9.27 11.65
C LYS A 132 5.72 -9.73 10.31
N ARG A 133 6.51 -10.52 9.58
CA ARG A 133 6.12 -11.07 8.26
C ARG A 133 4.85 -11.89 8.43
N ILE A 134 4.00 -11.90 7.42
CA ILE A 134 2.71 -12.60 7.49
C ILE A 134 2.43 -13.43 6.24
N LEU A 135 2.86 -12.98 5.06
CA LEU A 135 2.71 -13.69 3.80
C LEU A 135 3.98 -14.47 3.44
N LEU A 136 5.14 -13.89 3.74
CA LEU A 136 6.43 -14.49 3.42
C LEU A 136 6.97 -15.28 4.62
N TYR A 137 7.81 -16.26 4.31
CA TYR A 137 8.55 -17.00 5.33
C TYR A 137 9.62 -16.11 5.99
N GLU A 138 10.05 -16.48 7.20
CA GLU A 138 10.85 -15.60 8.07
C GLU A 138 12.19 -15.20 7.47
N GLU A 139 12.84 -16.12 6.76
CA GLU A 139 14.16 -15.92 6.14
C GLU A 139 14.10 -15.20 4.78
N PHE A 140 12.91 -14.81 4.30
CA PHE A 140 12.78 -14.15 3.01
C PHE A 140 13.52 -12.81 3.00
N LYS A 141 14.36 -12.61 1.98
CA LYS A 141 15.14 -11.37 1.82
C LYS A 141 14.50 -10.46 0.78
N GLY A 142 14.08 -9.28 1.22
CA GLY A 142 13.47 -8.26 0.36
C GLY A 142 11.95 -8.13 0.49
N HIS A 143 11.36 -7.45 -0.49
CA HIS A 143 9.96 -7.00 -0.54
C HIS A 143 9.42 -7.17 -1.98
N PRO A 144 8.66 -8.24 -2.28
CA PRO A 144 8.33 -8.65 -3.65
C PRO A 144 7.52 -7.68 -4.48
N LEU A 145 6.63 -6.87 -3.86
CA LEU A 145 5.76 -5.97 -4.61
C LEU A 145 6.43 -4.64 -4.97
N ARG A 146 7.69 -4.43 -4.54
CA ARG A 146 8.48 -3.30 -5.00
C ARG A 146 8.91 -3.49 -6.46
N LYS A 147 8.91 -2.40 -7.23
CA LYS A 147 9.24 -2.43 -8.66
C LYS A 147 10.71 -2.69 -8.97
N ASP A 148 11.60 -2.55 -7.99
CA ASP A 148 13.01 -2.95 -8.06
C ASP A 148 13.24 -4.43 -7.78
N TYR A 149 12.25 -5.15 -7.23
CA TYR A 149 12.39 -6.58 -6.97
C TYR A 149 12.23 -7.39 -8.28
N PRO A 150 13.20 -8.25 -8.63
CA PRO A 150 13.16 -9.02 -9.87
C PRO A 150 12.04 -10.08 -9.84
N VAL A 151 11.17 -10.05 -10.86
CA VAL A 151 9.98 -10.91 -10.98
C VAL A 151 10.29 -12.40 -10.90
N ASN A 152 11.44 -12.83 -11.41
CA ASN A 152 11.82 -14.24 -11.48
C ASN A 152 12.71 -14.69 -10.32
N GLN A 153 13.00 -13.83 -9.34
CA GLN A 153 13.84 -14.21 -8.22
C GLN A 153 13.07 -15.12 -7.26
N ARG A 154 13.39 -16.41 -7.36
CA ARG A 154 12.94 -17.44 -6.44
C ARG A 154 13.88 -17.54 -5.26
N GLN A 155 13.32 -17.77 -4.09
CA GLN A 155 14.06 -18.05 -2.86
C GLN A 155 13.41 -19.29 -2.21
N PRO A 156 13.72 -20.50 -2.69
CA PRO A 156 13.13 -21.71 -2.12
C PRO A 156 13.78 -22.02 -0.77
N LEU A 157 12.96 -22.31 0.25
CA LEU A 157 13.43 -22.77 1.57
C LEU A 157 14.12 -24.13 1.50
N VAL A 158 13.62 -24.99 0.61
CA VAL A 158 14.12 -26.33 0.37
C VAL A 158 14.68 -26.37 -1.05
N PRO A 159 15.88 -26.92 -1.28
CA PRO A 159 16.44 -27.06 -2.61
C PRO A 159 15.44 -27.70 -3.59
N GLU A 160 15.31 -27.12 -4.78
CA GLU A 160 14.46 -27.70 -5.82
C GLU A 160 15.00 -29.08 -6.21
N ARG A 161 14.10 -30.07 -6.32
CA ARG A 161 14.48 -31.41 -6.75
C ARG A 161 14.82 -31.36 -8.24
N PRO A 162 16.02 -31.79 -8.67
CA PRO A 162 16.32 -31.90 -10.09
C PRO A 162 15.39 -32.95 -10.72
N LEU A 163 14.73 -32.58 -11.81
CA LEU A 163 13.86 -33.47 -12.58
C LEU A 163 14.47 -33.71 -13.95
N ASP A 164 15.13 -34.86 -14.11
CA ASP A 164 15.65 -35.28 -15.41
C ASP A 164 14.48 -35.51 -16.39
N GLY A 165 14.51 -34.82 -17.55
CA GLY A 165 13.59 -35.08 -18.66
C GLY A 165 12.24 -34.33 -18.65
N THR A 166 12.09 -33.27 -17.84
CA THR A 166 10.90 -32.40 -17.91
C THR A 166 11.10 -31.15 -18.78
N PHE A 167 10.07 -30.77 -19.55
CA PHE A 167 10.10 -29.68 -20.54
C PHE A 167 10.36 -28.26 -19.98
N VAL A 168 10.57 -28.11 -18.66
CA VAL A 168 10.63 -26.82 -17.97
C VAL A 168 12.06 -26.25 -17.95
N ASP A 169 13.08 -27.06 -18.23
CA ASP A 169 14.45 -26.77 -17.79
C ASP A 169 15.28 -25.80 -18.67
N HIS A 170 14.78 -25.41 -19.86
CA HIS A 170 15.60 -24.63 -20.81
C HIS A 170 14.92 -23.42 -21.47
N ARG A 171 13.62 -23.16 -21.21
CA ARG A 171 12.88 -22.12 -21.96
C ARG A 171 12.79 -20.76 -21.27
N SER A 172 12.86 -20.69 -19.94
CA SER A 172 12.74 -19.42 -19.19
C SER A 172 14.05 -18.62 -19.17
N ASP A 173 15.19 -19.27 -18.98
CA ASP A 173 16.46 -18.56 -18.79
C ASP A 173 17.13 -18.12 -20.09
N ASN A 174 16.63 -18.58 -21.23
CA ASN A 174 17.39 -18.48 -22.47
C ASN A 174 16.63 -17.91 -23.66
N LYS A 175 15.35 -17.56 -23.57
CA LYS A 175 14.67 -17.01 -24.76
C LYS A 175 15.16 -15.62 -25.14
N LEU A 176 15.36 -14.73 -24.16
CA LEU A 176 15.89 -13.37 -24.39
C LEU A 176 17.41 -13.38 -24.67
N ALA A 177 18.16 -14.25 -23.99
CA ALA A 177 19.61 -14.39 -24.22
C ALA A 177 19.90 -15.05 -25.59
N GLN A 178 19.16 -16.10 -25.97
CA GLN A 178 19.26 -16.69 -27.31
C GLN A 178 18.72 -15.76 -28.40
N LEU A 179 17.69 -14.96 -28.13
CA LEU A 179 17.22 -13.94 -29.09
C LEU A 179 18.27 -12.83 -29.30
N LYS A 180 18.95 -12.36 -28.25
CA LYS A 180 20.05 -11.40 -28.38
C LYS A 180 21.27 -11.97 -29.12
N GLN A 181 21.64 -13.22 -28.87
CA GLN A 181 22.71 -13.89 -29.63
C GLN A 181 22.33 -14.15 -31.10
N ARG A 182 21.05 -14.44 -31.36
CA ARG A 182 20.56 -14.76 -32.71
C ARG A 182 20.31 -13.52 -33.57
N TRP A 183 20.08 -12.36 -32.97
CA TRP A 183 19.80 -11.09 -33.66
C TRP A 183 20.80 -10.00 -33.28
N GLY A 184 22.10 -10.32 -33.35
CA GLY A 184 23.20 -9.44 -32.97
C GLY A 184 22.99 -7.97 -33.33
N ARG A 185 22.73 -7.17 -32.30
CA ARG A 185 23.13 -5.77 -32.11
C ARG A 185 23.51 -5.59 -30.66
#